data_AF-A0A6G7WXM5-F1
#
_entry.id   AF-A0A6G7WXM5-F1
#
_cell.length_a   1.000
_cell.length_b   1.000
_cell.length_c   1.000
_cell.angle_alpha   90.00
_cell.angle_beta   90.00
_cell.angle_gamma   90.00
#
_symmetry.space_group_name_H-M   'P 1'
#
loop_
_entity.id
_entity.type
_entity.pdbx_description
1 polymer ?
#
loop_
_entity_poly.entity_id
_entity_poly.type
_entity_poly.pdbx_seq_one_letter_code
_entity_poly.pdbx_strand_id
1 'polypeptide(L)' 'MKKYPKHYRKLKRYWKLLLMNERKLDFKNHKHYTCFPYLMTQSQVVDELLRIDSELETSYHIYQSLINAYNDGRA' A
#
# COMPACT_ATOMS: atom_id res chain seq x y z
N MET A 1 2.00 18.66 -1.97
CA MET A 1 2.42 17.51 -1.11
C MET A 1 2.70 17.87 0.37
N LYS A 2 2.25 19.04 0.90
CA LYS A 2 2.35 19.43 2.33
C LYS A 2 1.10 19.08 3.17
N LYS A 3 0.12 18.35 2.60
CA LYS A 3 -1.21 18.10 3.19
C LYS A 3 -1.15 17.28 4.49
N TYR A 4 -0.20 16.35 4.63
CA TYR A 4 -0.07 15.48 5.81
C TYR A 4 1.38 15.32 6.30
N PRO A 5 1.97 16.33 6.98
CA PRO A 5 3.35 16.27 7.45
C PRO A 5 3.60 15.10 8.42
N LYS A 6 2.61 14.72 9.23
CA LYS A 6 2.68 13.58 10.17
C LYS A 6 2.77 12.23 9.46
N HIS A 7 2.22 12.10 8.25
CA HIS A 7 2.17 10.86 7.49
C HIS A 7 3.22 10.78 6.37
N TYR A 8 3.87 11.91 6.04
CA TYR A 8 4.91 11.99 5.00
C TYR A 8 5.98 10.90 5.14
N ARG A 9 6.48 10.67 6.36
CA ARG A 9 7.52 9.66 6.60
C ARG A 9 7.04 8.24 6.29
N LYS A 10 5.79 7.91 6.62
CA LYS A 10 5.19 6.59 6.35
C LYS A 10 5.04 6.39 4.84
N LEU A 11 4.40 7.35 4.17
CA LEU A 11 4.17 7.35 2.72
C LEU A 11 5.49 7.25 1.95
N LYS A 12 6.47 8.13 2.24
CA LYS A 12 7.76 8.13 1.56
C LYS A 12 8.56 6.85 1.77
N ARG A 13 8.42 6.18 2.91
CA ARG A 13 9.18 4.95 3.19
C ARG A 13 8.57 3.73 2.50
N TYR A 14 7.24 3.66 2.46
CA TYR A 14 6.51 2.47 2.05
C TYR A 14 5.76 2.61 0.72
N TRP A 15 5.98 3.70 -0.02
CA TRP A 15 5.37 3.94 -1.34
C TRP A 15 5.52 2.77 -2.32
N LYS A 16 6.63 2.02 -2.27
CA LYS A 16 6.84 0.85 -3.13
C LYS A 16 5.83 -0.27 -2.87
N LEU A 17 5.29 -0.38 -1.65
CA LEU A 17 4.24 -1.35 -1.33
C LEU A 17 2.92 -1.00 -2.02
N LEU A 18 2.63 0.30 -2.18
CA LEU A 18 1.45 0.76 -2.94
C LEU A 18 1.52 0.42 -4.43
N LEU A 19 2.73 0.29 -4.98
CA LEU A 19 2.95 -0.07 -6.38
C LEU A 19 3.05 -1.59 -6.60
N MET A 20 3.14 -2.37 -5.53
CA MET A 20 3.18 -3.82 -5.64
C MET A 20 1.79 -4.33 -6.04
N ASN A 21 1.74 -5.37 -6.88
CA ASN A 21 0.49 -6.06 -7.17
C ASN A 21 -0.09 -6.61 -5.85
N GLU A 22 -1.35 -6.32 -5.58
CA GLU A 22 -2.07 -6.73 -4.38
C GLU A 22 -1.99 -8.25 -4.13
N ARG A 23 -2.02 -9.07 -5.18
CA ARG A 23 -1.91 -10.54 -5.11
C ARG A 23 -0.54 -11.03 -4.63
N LYS A 24 0.49 -10.17 -4.70
CA LYS A 24 1.86 -10.47 -4.25
C LYS A 24 2.18 -9.90 -2.87
N LEU A 25 1.29 -9.09 -2.29
CA LEU A 25 1.49 -8.56 -0.95
C LEU A 25 1.49 -9.69 0.07
N ASP A 26 2.46 -9.66 0.97
CA ASP A 26 2.54 -10.60 2.07
C ASP A 26 1.45 -10.30 3.12
N PHE A 27 0.49 -11.23 3.25
CA PHE A 27 -0.60 -11.20 4.22
C PHE A 27 -0.39 -12.14 5.41
N LYS A 28 0.71 -12.92 5.44
CA LYS A 28 0.94 -13.95 6.46
C LYS A 28 2.06 -13.57 7.43
N ASN A 29 3.18 -13.06 6.93
CA ASN A 29 4.34 -12.82 7.77
C ASN A 29 4.26 -11.44 8.42
N HIS A 30 4.20 -11.45 9.74
CA HIS A 30 4.26 -10.25 10.56
C HIS A 30 5.72 -9.84 10.75
N LYS A 31 6.05 -8.60 10.38
CA LYS A 31 7.41 -8.05 10.46
C LYS A 31 7.39 -6.69 11.15
N HIS A 32 8.53 -6.30 11.70
CA HIS A 32 8.68 -4.99 12.30
C HIS A 32 8.90 -3.92 11.22
N TYR A 33 8.02 -2.92 11.18
CA TYR A 33 8.11 -1.78 10.28
C TYR A 33 8.41 -0.50 11.06
N THR A 34 9.53 0.17 10.80
CA THR A 34 10.05 1.33 11.59
C THR A 34 9.08 2.51 11.79
N CYS A 35 7.96 2.60 11.08
CA CYS A 35 6.96 3.66 11.32
C CYS A 35 5.67 3.17 11.97
N PHE A 36 5.65 1.92 12.42
CA PHE A 36 4.55 1.28 13.11
C PHE A 36 5.07 0.65 14.41
N PRO A 37 4.36 0.82 15.54
CA PRO A 37 4.82 0.31 16.83
C PRO A 37 4.61 -1.21 17.00
N TYR A 38 3.79 -1.83 16.15
CA TYR A 38 3.45 -3.25 16.21
C TYR A 38 4.00 -4.00 15.00
N LEU A 39 4.08 -5.33 15.12
CA LEU A 39 4.35 -6.17 13.96
C LEU A 39 3.15 -6.11 13.01
N MET A 40 3.42 -5.87 11.74
CA MET A 40 2.39 -5.76 10.70
C MET A 40 2.75 -6.66 9.52
N THR A 41 1.75 -7.01 8.72
CA THR A 41 1.95 -7.61 7.39
C THR A 41 2.11 -6.51 6.34
N GLN A 42 2.55 -6.85 5.12
CA GLN A 42 2.64 -5.86 4.04
C GLN A 42 1.26 -5.32 3.68
N SER A 43 0.24 -6.19 3.66
CA SER A 43 -1.16 -5.78 3.42
C SER A 43 -1.64 -4.77 4.46
N GLN A 44 -1.42 -5.04 5.75
CA GLN A 44 -1.79 -4.10 6.82
C GLN A 44 -1.05 -2.76 6.71
N VAL A 45 0.22 -2.76 6.30
CA VAL A 45 0.95 -1.52 6.04
C VAL A 45 0.32 -0.75 4.89
N VAL A 46 -0.08 -1.41 3.81
CA VAL A 46 -0.78 -0.78 2.69
C VAL A 46 -2.12 -0.20 3.15
N ASP A 47 -2.94 -0.97 3.87
CA ASP A 47 -4.23 -0.52 4.38
C ASP A 47 -4.09 0.76 5.23
N GLU A 48 -3.11 0.80 6.12
CA GLU A 48 -2.81 1.98 6.94
C GLU A 48 -2.34 3.20 6.13
N LEU A 49 -1.70 2.99 4.98
CA LEU A 49 -1.32 4.09 4.09
C LEU A 49 -2.52 4.62 3.30
N LEU A 50 -3.41 3.74 2.83
CA LEU A 50 -4.60 4.13 2.09
C LEU A 50 -5.58 4.92 2.95
N ARG A 51 -5.70 4.58 4.24
CA ARG A 51 -6.51 5.33 5.24
C ARG A 51 -6.11 6.80 5.40
N ILE A 52 -4.95 7.22 4.92
CA ILE A 52 -4.47 8.61 5.06
C ILE A 52 -5.28 9.57 4.19
N ASP A 53 -5.68 9.15 2.99
CA ASP A 53 -6.37 10.02 2.04
C ASP A 53 -7.24 9.20 1.08
N SER A 54 -8.53 9.55 0.98
CA SER A 54 -9.50 8.80 0.17
C SER A 54 -9.23 8.88 -1.34
N GLU A 55 -8.61 9.96 -1.82
CA GLU A 55 -8.20 10.09 -3.23
C GLU A 55 -7.07 9.10 -3.54
N LEU A 56 -6.14 8.92 -2.60
CA LEU A 56 -5.07 7.92 -2.70
C LEU A 56 -5.62 6.49 -2.72
N GLU A 57 -6.56 6.18 -1.83
CA GLU A 57 -7.26 4.89 -1.80
C GLU A 57 -7.95 4.58 -3.13
N THR A 58 -8.74 5.52 -3.62
CA THR A 58 -9.45 5.36 -4.91
C THR A 58 -8.47 5.14 -6.07
N SER A 59 -7.39 5.93 -6.12
CA SER A 59 -6.36 5.82 -7.15
C SER A 59 -5.63 4.48 -7.10
N TYR A 60 -5.36 3.97 -5.89
CA TYR A 60 -4.75 2.66 -5.68
C TYR A 60 -5.63 1.53 -6.24
N HIS A 61 -6.94 1.54 -5.95
CA HIS A 61 -7.84 0.50 -6.46
C HIS A 61 -7.97 0.52 -7.98
N ILE A 62 -7.99 1.70 -8.61
CA ILE A 62 -7.97 1.83 -10.07
C ILE A 62 -6.67 1.22 -10.61
N TYR A 63 -5.52 1.55 -10.01
CA TYR A 63 -4.22 1.01 -10.41
C TYR A 63 -4.15 -0.52 -10.29
N GLN A 64 -4.62 -1.10 -9.17
CA GLN A 64 -4.64 -2.55 -8.99
C GLN A 64 -5.59 -3.24 -9.98
N SER A 65 -6.73 -2.63 -10.27
CA SER A 65 -7.67 -3.16 -11.29
C SER A 65 -7.02 -3.22 -12.67
N LEU A 66 -6.26 -2.20 -13.06
CA LEU A 66 -5.51 -2.18 -14.32
C LEU A 66 -4.41 -3.27 -14.34
N ILE A 67 -3.65 -3.41 -13.26
CA ILE A 67 -2.64 -4.48 -13.15
C ILE A 67 -3.29 -5.85 -13.27
N ASN A 68 -4.41 -6.07 -12.58
CA ASN A 68 -5.12 -7.34 -12.61
C ASN A 68 -5.62 -7.65 -14.03
N ALA A 69 -6.31 -6.71 -14.67
CA ALA A 69 -6.77 -6.88 -16.05
C ALA A 69 -5.63 -7.19 -17.04
N TYR A 70 -4.49 -6.52 -16.88
CA TYR A 70 -3.31 -6.78 -17.69
C TYR A 70 -2.68 -8.16 -17.46
N ASN A 71 -2.69 -8.66 -16.22
CA ASN A 71 -2.18 -10.01 -15.91
C ASN A 71 -3.18 -11.10 -16.32
N ASP A 72 -4.47 -10.85 -16.16
CA ASP A 72 -5.54 -11.80 -16.52
C ASP A 72 -5.64 -11.95 -18.05
N GLY A 73 -5.41 -10.87 -18.82
CA GLY A 73 -5.31 -10.94 -20.29
C GLY A 73 -4.01 -11.57 -20.84
N ARG A 74 -3.12 -12.03 -19.96
CA ARG A 74 -1.90 -12.79 -20.28
C ARG A 74 -1.96 -14.25 -19.85
N ALA A 75 -3.09 -14.69 -19.28
CA ALA A 75 -3.35 -16.08 -18.91
C ALA A 75 -3.68 -16.93 -20.14
#